data_AF-A0A972IPV7-F1
#
_entry.id   AF-A0A972IPV7-F1
#
_cell.length_a   1.000
_cell.length_b   1.000
_cell.length_c   1.000
_cell.angle_alpha   90.00
_cell.angle_beta   90.00
_cell.angle_gamma   90.00
#
_symmetry.space_group_name_H-M   'P 1'
#
loop_
_entity.id
_entity.type
_entity.pdbx_description
1 polymer ?
#
loop_
_entity_poly.entity_id
_entity_poly.type
_entity_poly.pdbx_seq_one_letter_code
_entity_poly.pdbx_strand_id
1 'polypeptide(L)'
;MTIDFFEEFQDPYLHSLEGQGVFLAGICLGQLANRQIQNGGKIDDSPLFKQMNFGKMTMRDLHRHLSRVPELTRAYHLGNAATVEMIMSKAGALLLQAGSDEMGVKGNFAFTIAFMNSYEYIKKMFQDAKEAE
;
A
#
# COMPACT_ATOMS: atom_id res chain seq x y z
N MET A 1 3.12 14.51 2.51
CA MET A 1 2.42 13.24 2.72
C MET A 1 2.12 13.14 4.21
N THR A 2 0.85 13.20 4.58
CA THR A 2 0.40 13.04 5.97
C THR A 2 0.08 11.57 6.23
N ILE A 3 0.52 11.06 7.38
CA ILE A 3 0.19 9.70 7.86
C ILE A 3 -0.56 9.74 9.19
N ASP A 4 -0.95 10.94 9.64
CA ASP A 4 -1.58 11.17 10.95
C ASP A 4 -2.99 10.56 11.01
N PHE A 5 -3.57 10.22 9.86
CA PHE A 5 -4.81 9.45 9.79
C PHE A 5 -4.72 8.08 10.48
N PHE A 6 -3.51 7.56 10.76
CA PHE A 6 -3.37 6.37 11.57
C PHE A 6 -3.87 6.57 13.02
N GLU A 7 -3.82 7.80 13.55
CA GLU A 7 -4.32 8.14 14.89
C GLU A 7 -5.85 8.07 14.99
N GLU A 8 -6.56 8.12 13.86
CA GLU A 8 -8.02 7.99 13.82
C GLU A 8 -8.49 6.53 13.95
N PHE A 9 -7.61 5.56 13.65
CA PHE A 9 -7.97 4.15 13.79
C PHE A 9 -8.05 3.74 15.27
N GLN A 10 -8.99 2.86 15.58
CA GLN A 10 -9.10 2.27 16.92
C GLN A 10 -8.26 0.99 17.06
N ASP A 11 -7.71 0.45 15.96
CA ASP A 11 -6.98 -0.82 15.97
C ASP A 11 -5.52 -0.61 16.45
N PRO A 12 -5.12 -1.20 17.60
CA PRO A 12 -3.76 -1.12 18.12
C PRO A 12 -2.68 -1.56 17.12
N TYR A 13 -3.01 -2.46 16.20
CA TYR A 13 -2.07 -2.92 15.18
C TYR A 13 -1.68 -1.78 14.23
N LEU A 14 -2.61 -0.92 13.85
CA LEU A 14 -2.36 0.20 12.92
C LEU A 14 -1.56 1.35 13.56
N HIS A 15 -1.38 1.35 14.88
CA HIS A 15 -0.46 2.26 15.56
C HIS A 15 0.99 1.71 15.64
N SER A 16 1.20 0.44 15.30
CA SER A 16 2.54 -0.16 15.28
C SER A 16 3.28 0.17 13.97
N LEU A 17 4.62 0.19 14.02
CA LEU A 17 5.46 0.37 12.83
C LEU A 17 5.15 -0.69 11.76
N GLU A 18 4.97 -1.94 12.18
CA GLU A 18 4.62 -3.04 11.30
C GLU A 18 3.26 -2.78 10.62
N GLY A 19 2.22 -2.49 11.39
CA GLY A 19 0.88 -2.29 10.85
C GLY A 19 0.80 -1.08 9.93
N GLN A 20 1.45 0.03 10.27
CA GLN A 20 1.56 1.19 9.37
C GLN A 20 2.31 0.82 8.08
N GLY A 21 3.43 0.10 8.18
CA GLY A 21 4.19 -0.36 7.03
C GLY A 21 3.38 -1.27 6.11
N VAL A 22 2.69 -2.25 6.68
CA VAL A 22 1.81 -3.18 5.96
C VAL A 22 0.65 -2.45 5.29
N PHE A 23 0.03 -1.49 5.99
CA PHE A 23 -1.07 -0.71 5.47
C PHE A 23 -0.63 0.18 4.31
N LEU A 24 0.47 0.92 4.46
CA LEU A 24 1.04 1.74 3.38
C LEU A 24 1.45 0.88 2.17
N ALA A 25 1.97 -0.33 2.40
CA ALA A 25 2.27 -1.27 1.33
C ALA A 25 1.00 -1.71 0.58
N GLY A 26 -0.10 -1.94 1.29
CA GLY A 26 -1.42 -2.18 0.71
C GLY A 26 -1.87 -1.03 -0.19
N ILE A 27 -1.81 0.22 0.30
CA ILE A 27 -2.16 1.42 -0.48
C ILE A 27 -1.30 1.49 -1.77
N CYS A 28 0.01 1.32 -1.63
CA CYS A 28 0.94 1.39 -2.76
C CYS A 28 0.62 0.36 -3.85
N LEU A 29 0.46 -0.90 -3.46
CA LEU A 29 0.19 -2.00 -4.39
C LEU A 29 -1.24 -1.92 -4.95
N GLY A 30 -2.22 -1.47 -4.16
CA GLY A 30 -3.57 -1.23 -4.64
C GLY A 30 -3.62 -0.11 -5.70
N GLN A 31 -2.84 0.95 -5.52
CA GLN A 31 -2.76 2.02 -6.51
C GLN A 31 -2.14 1.56 -7.82
N LEU A 32 -1.09 0.73 -7.74
CA LEU A 32 -0.52 0.11 -8.93
C LEU A 32 -1.53 -0.80 -9.62
N ALA A 33 -2.20 -1.67 -8.87
CA ALA A 33 -3.21 -2.58 -9.40
C ALA A 33 -4.30 -1.81 -10.17
N ASN A 34 -4.82 -0.74 -9.59
CA ASN A 34 -5.81 0.14 -10.23
C ASN A 34 -5.35 0.73 -11.57
N ARG A 35 -4.05 1.00 -11.71
CA ARG A 35 -3.47 1.55 -12.95
C ARG A 35 -3.26 0.52 -14.05
N GLN A 36 -3.28 -0.77 -13.71
CA GLN A 36 -3.16 -1.85 -14.68
C GLN A 36 -4.52 -2.24 -15.29
N ILE A 37 -5.62 -1.74 -14.74
CA ILE A 37 -6.96 -2.01 -15.21
C ILE A 37 -7.23 -1.17 -16.47
N GLN A 38 -7.85 -1.78 -17.48
CA GLN A 38 -8.37 -1.06 -18.65
C GLN A 38 -9.69 -0.35 -18.30
N ASN A 39 -10.08 0.68 -19.07
CA ASN A 39 -11.29 1.46 -18.80
C ASN A 39 -12.52 0.58 -18.56
N GLY A 40 -13.10 0.67 -17.35
CA GLY A 40 -14.31 -0.05 -16.94
C GLY A 40 -14.08 -1.44 -16.32
N GLY A 41 -12.83 -1.89 -16.20
CA GLY A 41 -12.50 -3.14 -15.50
C GLY A 41 -12.55 -3.01 -13.98
N LYS A 42 -12.50 -4.15 -13.30
CA LYS A 42 -12.45 -4.24 -11.83
C LYS A 42 -11.03 -4.50 -11.36
N ILE A 43 -10.76 -4.28 -10.07
CA ILE A 43 -9.40 -4.45 -9.51
C ILE A 43 -8.88 -5.89 -9.57
N ASP A 44 -9.79 -6.86 -9.54
CA ASP A 44 -9.51 -8.29 -9.73
C ASP A 44 -9.10 -8.65 -11.17
N ASP A 45 -9.34 -7.77 -12.14
CA ASP A 45 -8.81 -7.94 -13.50
C ASP A 45 -7.31 -7.66 -13.59
N SER A 46 -6.76 -6.89 -12.65
CA SER A 46 -5.35 -6.45 -12.70
C SER A 46 -4.37 -7.64 -12.56
N PRO A 47 -3.28 -7.65 -13.36
CA PRO A 47 -2.21 -8.63 -13.21
C PRO A 47 -1.60 -8.68 -11.81
N LEU A 48 -1.51 -7.54 -11.12
CA LEU A 48 -0.96 -7.46 -9.78
C LEU A 48 -1.90 -8.10 -8.75
N PHE A 49 -3.22 -7.88 -8.83
CA PHE A 49 -4.18 -8.53 -7.94
C PHE A 49 -4.09 -10.06 -8.03
N LYS A 50 -4.00 -10.60 -9.24
CA LYS A 50 -3.91 -12.04 -9.51
C LYS A 50 -2.64 -12.70 -8.95
N GLN A 51 -1.61 -11.90 -8.63
CA GLN A 51 -0.37 -12.38 -8.04
C GLN A 51 -0.38 -12.35 -6.50
N MET A 52 -1.40 -11.73 -5.89
CA MET A 52 -1.49 -11.59 -4.44
C MET A 52 -2.23 -12.78 -3.83
N ASN A 53 -1.62 -13.39 -2.80
CA ASN A 53 -2.27 -14.41 -1.99
C ASN A 53 -2.96 -13.77 -0.77
N PHE A 54 -4.06 -13.04 -1.01
CA PHE A 54 -4.80 -12.36 0.05
C PHE A 54 -5.15 -13.31 1.21
N GLY A 55 -4.96 -12.84 2.45
CA GLY A 55 -5.21 -13.63 3.65
C GLY A 55 -4.09 -14.61 4.03
N LYS A 56 -3.11 -14.84 3.14
CA LYS A 56 -1.98 -15.76 3.35
C LYS A 56 -0.63 -15.17 2.95
N MET A 57 -0.55 -13.84 2.76
CA MET A 57 0.71 -13.22 2.42
C MET A 57 1.67 -13.27 3.60
N THR A 58 2.94 -13.51 3.28
CA THR A 58 4.05 -13.41 4.22
C THR A 58 4.74 -12.05 4.09
N MET A 59 5.53 -11.66 5.09
CA MET A 59 6.31 -10.41 5.01
C MET A 59 7.32 -10.46 3.86
N ARG A 60 7.86 -11.64 3.56
CA ARG A 60 8.72 -11.89 2.40
C ARG A 60 8.02 -11.62 1.07
N ASP A 61 6.76 -12.06 0.93
CA ASP A 61 5.98 -11.81 -0.27
C ASP A 61 5.70 -10.31 -0.42
N LEU A 62 5.34 -9.63 0.68
CA LEU A 62 5.13 -8.19 0.69
C LEU A 62 6.38 -7.42 0.22
N HIS A 63 7.56 -7.75 0.76
CA HIS A 63 8.82 -7.15 0.31
C HIS A 63 9.11 -7.41 -1.17
N ARG A 64 8.86 -8.64 -1.64
CA ARG A 64 9.03 -8.99 -3.06
C ARG A 64 8.09 -8.18 -3.97
N HIS A 65 6.86 -7.93 -3.54
CA HIS A 65 5.94 -7.09 -4.30
C HIS A 65 6.36 -5.62 -4.28
N LEU A 66 6.79 -5.09 -3.14
CA LEU A 66 7.28 -3.72 -3.01
C LEU A 66 8.54 -3.47 -3.84
N SER A 67 9.46 -4.42 -3.93
CA SER A 67 10.69 -4.25 -4.72
C SER A 67 10.42 -4.10 -6.22
N ARG A 68 9.26 -4.54 -6.70
CA ARG A 68 8.85 -4.42 -8.10
C ARG A 68 8.14 -3.12 -8.41
N VAL A 69 7.80 -2.32 -7.39
CA VAL A 69 7.08 -1.04 -7.57
C VAL A 69 7.80 -0.11 -8.56
N PRO A 70 9.11 0.18 -8.45
CA PRO A 70 9.78 1.11 -9.38
C PRO A 70 9.82 0.62 -10.83
N GLU A 71 9.77 -0.69 -11.04
CA GLU A 71 9.69 -1.28 -12.38
C GLU A 71 8.27 -1.12 -12.94
N LEU A 72 7.25 -1.45 -12.13
CA LEU A 72 5.85 -1.38 -12.50
C LEU A 72 5.37 0.08 -12.73
N THR A 73 5.84 1.04 -11.93
CA THR A 73 5.52 2.47 -12.14
C THR A 73 5.97 2.95 -13.52
N ARG A 74 7.16 2.51 -13.95
CA ARG A 74 7.72 2.81 -15.29
C ARG A 74 6.99 2.07 -16.41
N ALA A 75 6.76 0.77 -16.25
CA ALA A 75 6.13 -0.07 -17.27
C ALA A 75 4.68 0.36 -17.60
N TYR A 76 3.93 0.84 -16.60
CA TYR A 76 2.54 1.29 -16.77
C TYR A 76 2.40 2.80 -16.93
N HIS A 77 3.51 3.53 -17.13
CA HIS A 77 3.53 4.99 -17.32
C HIS A 77 2.64 5.75 -16.31
N LEU A 78 2.78 5.45 -15.02
CA LEU A 78 1.97 6.07 -13.98
C LEU A 78 2.22 7.59 -13.93
N GLY A 79 1.18 8.39 -14.22
CA GLY A 79 1.24 9.85 -14.07
C GLY A 79 1.53 10.33 -12.63
N ASN A 80 1.36 9.46 -11.63
CA ASN A 80 1.68 9.71 -10.22
C ASN A 80 2.79 8.79 -9.67
N ALA A 81 3.74 8.36 -10.50
CA ALA A 81 4.82 7.45 -10.11
C ALA A 81 5.59 7.92 -8.86
N ALA A 82 5.95 9.20 -8.79
CA ALA A 82 6.66 9.78 -7.65
C ALA A 82 5.90 9.63 -6.32
N THR A 83 4.58 9.78 -6.35
CA THR A 83 3.71 9.57 -5.19
C THR A 83 3.74 8.12 -4.72
N VAL A 84 3.61 7.17 -5.65
CA VAL A 84 3.61 5.73 -5.35
C VAL A 84 4.97 5.29 -4.80
N GLU A 85 6.06 5.79 -5.37
CA GLU A 85 7.43 5.50 -4.92
C GLU A 85 7.72 6.10 -3.54
N MET A 86 7.18 7.28 -3.23
CA MET A 86 7.27 7.87 -1.89
C MET A 86 6.56 7.01 -0.83
N ILE A 87 5.36 6.52 -1.14
CA ILE A 87 4.62 5.61 -0.24
C ILE A 87 5.39 4.30 -0.08
N MET A 88 5.91 3.73 -1.17
CA MET A 88 6.73 2.52 -1.14
C MET A 88 7.96 2.69 -0.25
N SER A 89 8.69 3.79 -0.40
CA SER A 89 9.89 4.07 0.40
C SER A 89 9.56 4.16 1.89
N LYS A 90 8.47 4.86 2.24
CA LYS A 90 8.02 4.96 3.64
C LYS A 90 7.55 3.62 4.19
N ALA A 91 6.78 2.85 3.43
CA ALA A 91 6.35 1.51 3.81
C ALA A 91 7.55 0.59 4.06
N GLY A 92 8.51 0.56 3.14
CA GLY A 92 9.74 -0.21 3.26
C GLY A 92 10.56 0.16 4.50
N ALA A 93 10.70 1.47 4.78
CA ALA A 93 11.41 1.94 5.96
C ALA A 93 10.74 1.49 7.27
N LEU A 94 9.41 1.57 7.37
CA LEU A 94 8.67 1.13 8.56
C LEU A 94 8.76 -0.39 8.76
N LEU A 95 8.62 -1.17 7.69
CA LEU A 95 8.76 -2.62 7.74
C LEU A 95 10.17 -3.07 8.16
N LEU A 96 11.20 -2.40 7.63
CA LEU A 96 12.60 -2.65 8.03
C LEU A 96 12.85 -2.32 9.51
N GLN A 97 12.25 -1.23 10.01
CA GLN A 97 12.38 -0.85 11.42
C GLN A 97 11.59 -1.78 12.36
N ALA A 98 10.46 -2.30 11.91
CA ALA A 98 9.64 -3.23 12.70
C ALA A 98 10.36 -4.57 12.92
N GLY A 99 11.18 -5.03 11.97
CA GLY A 99 11.97 -6.26 12.10
C GLY A 99 11.14 -7.54 12.28
N SER A 100 9.85 -7.49 11.91
CA SER A 100 8.90 -8.58 12.11
C SER A 100 8.94 -9.55 10.92
N ASP A 101 9.09 -10.84 11.18
CA ASP A 101 9.19 -11.88 10.15
C ASP A 101 7.82 -12.39 9.68
N GLU A 102 6.75 -12.14 10.46
CA GLU A 102 5.40 -12.62 10.18
C GLU A 102 4.41 -11.48 10.00
N MET A 103 3.55 -11.62 8.99
CA MET A 103 2.46 -10.66 8.73
C MET A 103 1.20 -10.97 9.55
N GLY A 104 0.99 -12.23 9.92
CA GLY A 104 -0.15 -12.69 10.70
C GLY A 104 -1.52 -12.37 10.10
N VAL A 105 -2.58 -12.61 10.87
CA VAL A 105 -3.97 -12.35 10.46
C VAL A 105 -4.23 -10.84 10.37
N LYS A 106 -3.75 -10.07 11.37
CA LYS A 106 -3.97 -8.61 11.43
C LYS A 106 -3.31 -7.88 10.27
N GLY A 107 -2.06 -8.22 9.94
CA GLY A 107 -1.38 -7.65 8.78
C GLY A 107 -2.08 -7.99 7.48
N ASN A 108 -2.47 -9.25 7.28
CA ASN A 108 -3.24 -9.63 6.09
C ASN A 108 -4.56 -8.86 5.95
N PHE A 109 -5.26 -8.63 7.06
CA PHE A 109 -6.48 -7.81 7.07
C PHE A 109 -6.19 -6.34 6.73
N ALA A 110 -5.23 -5.73 7.44
CA ALA A 110 -4.81 -4.35 7.23
C ALA A 110 -4.37 -4.10 5.78
N PHE A 111 -3.56 -5.01 5.23
CA PHE A 111 -3.13 -4.97 3.83
C PHE A 111 -4.31 -5.03 2.87
N THR A 112 -5.25 -5.97 3.08
CA THR A 112 -6.37 -6.17 2.16
C THR A 112 -7.28 -4.94 2.15
N ILE A 113 -7.60 -4.38 3.32
CA ILE A 113 -8.41 -3.15 3.41
C ILE A 113 -7.71 -1.99 2.73
N ALA A 114 -6.42 -1.79 3.00
CA ALA A 114 -5.62 -0.74 2.39
C ALA A 114 -5.52 -0.88 0.85
N PHE A 115 -5.34 -2.11 0.37
CA PHE A 115 -5.23 -2.41 -1.06
C PHE A 115 -6.54 -2.10 -1.80
N MET A 116 -7.67 -2.53 -1.24
CA MET A 116 -8.98 -2.34 -1.87
C MET A 116 -9.42 -0.87 -1.90
N ASN A 117 -9.00 -0.09 -0.88
CA ASN A 117 -9.39 1.32 -0.73
C ASN A 117 -8.23 2.28 -1.03
N SER A 118 -7.25 1.85 -1.82
CA SER A 118 -6.01 2.61 -2.05
C SER A 118 -6.23 4.03 -2.57
N TYR A 119 -7.24 4.22 -3.42
CA TYR A 119 -7.57 5.53 -3.99
C TYR A 119 -8.01 6.53 -2.91
N GLU A 120 -8.87 6.11 -1.99
CA GLU A 120 -9.39 6.96 -0.91
C GLU A 120 -8.28 7.36 0.05
N TYR A 121 -7.41 6.40 0.43
CA TYR A 121 -6.29 6.68 1.31
C TYR A 121 -5.22 7.56 0.66
N ILE A 122 -4.90 7.37 -0.63
CA ILE A 122 -4.00 8.31 -1.32
C ILE A 122 -4.61 9.71 -1.37
N LYS A 123 -5.91 9.81 -1.64
CA LYS A 123 -6.59 11.10 -1.62
C LYS A 123 -6.47 11.75 -0.24
N LYS A 124 -6.72 11.01 0.84
CA LYS A 124 -6.56 11.50 2.23
C LYS A 124 -5.12 11.95 2.53
N MET A 125 -4.12 11.11 2.24
CA MET A 125 -2.69 11.37 2.49
C MET A 125 -2.10 12.60 1.77
N PHE A 126 -2.77 13.06 0.71
CA PHE A 126 -2.29 14.15 -0.15
C PHE A 126 -3.30 15.29 -0.34
N GLN A 127 -4.54 15.19 0.17
CA GLN A 127 -5.48 16.32 0.26
C GLN A 127 -5.10 17.27 1.39
N ASP A 128 -4.72 16.75 2.55
CA ASP A 128 -4.31 17.58 3.70
C ASP A 128 -3.07 18.43 3.35
N ALA A 129 -2.23 17.95 2.42
CA ALA A 129 -1.07 18.68 1.91
C ALA A 129 -1.43 19.87 1.01
N LYS A 130 -2.67 19.95 0.49
CA LYS A 130 -3.17 21.07 -0.32
C LYS A 130 -3.96 22.11 0.50
N GLU A 131 -4.45 21.75 1.68
CA GLU A 131 -5.20 22.65 2.56
C GLU A 131 -4.31 23.34 3.61
N ALA A 132 -3.03 22.95 3.70
CA ALA A 132 -2.02 23.54 4.58
C ALA A 132 -1.15 24.63 3.91
N GLU A 133 -1.58 25.17 2.76
CA GLU A 133 -0.93 26.25 2.00
C GLU A 133 -1.89 27.44 1.85
#